data_AF-A0A2E9LBF2-F1
#
_entry.id   AF-A0A2E9LBF2-F1
#
_cell.length_a   1.000
_cell.length_b   1.000
_cell.length_c   1.000
_cell.angle_alpha   90.00
_cell.angle_beta   90.00
_cell.angle_gamma   90.00
#
_symmetry.space_group_name_H-M   'P 1'
#
loop_
_entity.id
_entity.type
_entity.pdbx_description
1 polymer ?
#
loop_
_entity_poly.entity_id
_entity_poly.type
_entity_poly.pdbx_seq_one_letter_code
_entity_poly.pdbx_strand_id
1 'polypeptide(L)'
;MKLSLFLKDTHMTVIEKLKEKHSGTSDEDIIKKCVKSAIELEDDDLIFGSAREQCGGGCFASEPQFEVVLDEDDFTKLKSIYQNQSYEFEEYDSEEEEISKTIRCILNFVDYQPDALSL
;
A
#
# COMPACT_ATOMS: atom_id res chain seq x y z
N MET A 1 8.52 -12.64 0.17
CA MET A 1 8.67 -12.10 1.54
C MET A 1 7.34 -12.19 2.28
N LYS A 2 7.29 -12.77 3.48
CA LYS A 2 6.08 -12.82 4.32
C LYS A 2 6.18 -11.75 5.40
N LEU A 3 5.13 -10.96 5.59
CA LEU A 3 5.10 -9.88 6.59
C LEU A 3 3.70 -9.65 7.16
N SER A 4 3.65 -9.04 8.34
CA SER A 4 2.44 -8.46 8.93
C SER A 4 2.10 -7.15 8.24
N LEU A 5 0.92 -7.07 7.66
CA LEU A 5 0.42 -5.85 7.04
C LEU A 5 -0.53 -5.12 7.98
N PHE A 6 -0.23 -3.85 8.26
CA PHE A 6 -1.01 -2.99 9.14
C PHE A 6 -1.86 -2.00 8.33
N LEU A 7 -3.16 -2.23 8.29
CA LEU A 7 -4.12 -1.40 7.56
C LEU A 7 -5.02 -0.61 8.51
N LYS A 8 -5.87 0.24 7.94
CA LYS A 8 -6.93 0.97 8.65
C LYS A 8 -8.27 0.46 8.14
N ASP A 9 -9.33 0.65 8.90
CA ASP A 9 -10.70 0.31 8.47
C ASP A 9 -11.07 0.92 7.11
N THR A 10 -10.60 2.14 6.84
CA THR A 10 -10.80 2.79 5.54
C THR A 10 -10.15 2.01 4.40
N HIS A 11 -8.94 1.49 4.60
CA HIS A 11 -8.24 0.67 3.60
C HIS A 11 -8.93 -0.69 3.41
N MET A 12 -9.47 -1.29 4.47
CA MET A 12 -10.29 -2.51 4.32
C MET A 12 -11.54 -2.25 3.50
N THR A 13 -12.17 -1.10 3.67
CA THR A 13 -13.32 -0.70 2.86
C THR A 13 -12.94 -0.61 1.37
N VAL A 14 -11.73 -0.14 1.05
CA VAL A 14 -11.21 -0.12 -0.32
C VAL A 14 -11.03 -1.54 -0.85
N ILE A 15 -10.42 -2.42 -0.06
CA ILE A 15 -10.21 -3.83 -0.44
C ILE A 15 -11.54 -4.53 -0.72
N GLU A 16 -12.54 -4.38 0.15
CA GLU A 16 -13.86 -4.99 -0.06
C GLU A 16 -14.52 -4.48 -1.35
N LYS A 17 -14.48 -3.17 -1.64
CA LYS A 17 -14.99 -2.63 -2.92
C LYS A 17 -14.28 -3.24 -4.13
N LEU A 18 -12.98 -3.47 -4.05
CA LEU A 18 -12.21 -4.09 -5.13
C LEU A 18 -12.58 -5.58 -5.26
N LYS A 19 -12.78 -6.31 -4.16
CA LYS A 19 -13.22 -7.71 -4.18
C LYS A 19 -14.58 -7.87 -4.85
N GLU A 20 -15.51 -6.94 -4.59
CA GLU A 20 -16.81 -6.90 -5.26
C GLU A 20 -16.68 -6.72 -6.78
N LYS A 21 -15.74 -5.87 -7.23
CA LYS A 21 -15.46 -5.68 -8.67
C LYS A 21 -14.76 -6.89 -9.32
N HIS A 22 -13.92 -7.60 -8.58
CA HIS A 22 -13.04 -8.66 -9.12
C HIS A 22 -13.46 -10.10 -8.77
N SER A 23 -14.74 -10.33 -8.42
CA SER A 23 -15.35 -11.67 -8.27
C SER A 23 -14.68 -12.59 -7.23
N GLY A 24 -14.51 -12.12 -6.00
CA GLY A 24 -14.21 -13.01 -4.86
C GLY A 24 -12.74 -13.39 -4.68
N THR A 25 -11.81 -12.57 -5.20
CA THR A 25 -10.39 -12.62 -4.82
C THR A 25 -10.20 -12.40 -3.32
N SER A 26 -9.15 -13.01 -2.75
CA SER A 26 -8.79 -12.79 -1.35
C SER A 26 -8.24 -11.38 -1.10
N ASP A 27 -8.18 -10.95 0.16
CA ASP A 27 -7.59 -9.67 0.54
C ASP A 27 -6.12 -9.59 0.10
N GLU A 28 -5.37 -10.68 0.28
CA GLU A 28 -3.98 -10.81 -0.19
C GLU A 28 -3.88 -10.64 -1.71
N ASP A 29 -4.76 -11.29 -2.50
CA ASP A 29 -4.74 -11.18 -3.95
C ASP A 29 -5.00 -9.75 -4.43
N ILE A 30 -5.94 -9.05 -3.79
CA ILE A 30 -6.23 -7.64 -4.09
C ILE A 30 -5.01 -6.78 -3.79
N ILE A 31 -4.35 -6.99 -2.65
CA ILE A 31 -3.16 -6.20 -2.29
C ILE A 31 -2.03 -6.44 -3.27
N LYS A 32 -1.76 -7.69 -3.63
CA LYS A 32 -0.75 -8.03 -4.64
C LYS A 32 -1.03 -7.33 -5.97
N LYS A 33 -2.29 -7.35 -6.42
CA LYS A 33 -2.68 -6.63 -7.65
C LYS A 33 -2.46 -5.13 -7.52
N CYS A 34 -2.92 -4.51 -6.43
CA CYS A 34 -2.71 -3.09 -6.20
C CYS A 34 -1.23 -2.70 -6.20
N VAL A 35 -0.39 -3.46 -5.48
CA VAL A 35 1.06 -3.25 -5.44
C VAL A 35 1.67 -3.38 -6.82
N LYS A 36 1.36 -4.48 -7.52
CA LYS A 36 1.91 -4.74 -8.84
C LYS A 36 1.51 -3.67 -9.85
N SER A 37 0.23 -3.33 -9.92
CA SER A 37 -0.26 -2.28 -10.82
C SER A 37 0.36 -0.92 -10.49
N ALA A 38 0.54 -0.60 -9.20
CA ALA A 38 1.21 0.64 -8.80
C ALA A 38 2.69 0.69 -9.23
N ILE A 39 3.41 -0.42 -9.12
CA ILE A 39 4.79 -0.52 -9.59
C ILE A 39 4.86 -0.43 -11.12
N GLU A 40 3.95 -1.11 -11.83
CA GLU A 40 3.86 -1.08 -13.29
C GLU A 40 3.43 0.29 -13.85
N LEU A 41 2.85 1.17 -13.03
CA LEU A 41 2.56 2.55 -13.42
C LEU A 41 3.85 3.36 -13.67
N GLU A 42 4.96 2.96 -13.03
CA GLU A 42 6.28 3.61 -13.11
C GLU A 42 6.25 5.13 -12.80
N ASP A 43 5.25 5.59 -12.05
CA ASP A 43 5.08 6.99 -11.63
C ASP A 43 4.91 7.07 -10.11
N ASP A 44 6.03 6.86 -9.40
CA ASP A 44 6.05 6.86 -7.93
C ASP A 44 5.63 8.23 -7.36
N ASP A 45 5.99 9.34 -8.00
CA ASP A 45 5.65 10.69 -7.54
C ASP A 45 4.13 10.91 -7.51
N LEU A 46 3.40 10.31 -8.47
CA LEU A 46 1.94 10.39 -8.53
C LEU A 46 1.25 9.71 -7.34
N ILE A 47 1.85 8.66 -6.77
CA ILE A 47 1.28 7.82 -5.69
C ILE A 47 1.85 8.17 -4.30
N PHE A 48 3.06 8.72 -4.25
CA PHE A 48 3.78 8.92 -2.98
C PHE A 48 4.22 10.38 -2.75
N GLY A 49 4.24 11.20 -3.80
CA GLY A 49 4.65 12.60 -3.74
C GLY A 49 3.56 13.54 -3.21
N SER A 50 2.31 13.09 -3.08
CA SER A 50 1.24 13.95 -2.59
C SER A 50 1.24 14.05 -1.06
N ALA A 51 1.11 15.28 -0.54
CA ALA A 51 0.98 15.53 0.91
C ALA A 51 -0.23 14.80 1.55
N ARG A 52 -1.19 14.36 0.73
CA ARG A 52 -2.33 13.54 1.18
C ARG A 52 -1.91 12.11 1.52
N GLU A 53 -0.97 11.54 0.76
CA GLU A 53 -0.46 10.18 0.97
C GLU A 53 0.63 10.15 2.04
N GLN A 54 1.29 11.28 2.26
CA GLN A 54 2.23 11.52 3.35
C GLN A 54 1.47 11.82 4.66
N CYS A 55 0.85 10.80 5.28
CA CYS A 55 0.24 10.95 6.61
C CYS A 55 1.25 11.50 7.63
N GLY A 56 1.10 12.76 8.06
CA GLY A 56 1.89 13.39 9.13
C GLY A 56 1.30 13.16 10.52
N GLY A 57 1.06 11.91 10.90
CA GLY A 57 0.55 11.63 12.24
C GLY A 57 0.50 10.15 12.58
N GLY A 58 1.62 9.61 13.05
CA GLY A 58 1.73 8.53 14.04
C GLY A 58 0.80 7.33 13.86
N CYS A 59 0.61 6.87 12.61
CA CYS A 59 -0.27 5.74 12.29
C CYS A 59 0.43 4.40 12.53
N PHE A 60 1.02 4.26 13.72
CA PHE A 60 1.78 3.09 14.13
C PHE A 60 0.83 1.94 14.49
N ALA A 61 1.19 0.72 14.09
CA ALA A 61 0.48 -0.52 14.43
C ALA A 61 -1.04 -0.43 14.21
N SER A 62 -1.45 0.06 13.03
CA SER A 62 -2.86 0.23 12.71
C SER A 62 -3.56 -1.14 12.64
N GLU A 63 -4.74 -1.24 13.25
CA GLU A 63 -5.66 -2.36 13.04
C GLU A 63 -6.63 -2.06 11.89
N PRO A 64 -6.97 -3.06 11.06
CA PRO A 64 -6.64 -4.48 11.22
C PRO A 64 -5.25 -4.89 10.68
N GLN A 65 -4.73 -6.00 11.24
CA GLN A 65 -3.47 -6.64 10.85
C GLN A 65 -3.72 -8.05 10.31
N PHE A 66 -3.05 -8.39 9.22
CA PHE A 66 -3.02 -9.76 8.70
C PHE A 66 -1.70 -10.06 7.98
N GLU A 67 -1.40 -11.34 7.79
CA GLU A 67 -0.19 -11.75 7.07
C GLU A 67 -0.40 -11.68 5.56
N VAL A 68 0.59 -11.15 4.84
CA VAL A 68 0.64 -11.12 3.38
C VAL A 68 1.98 -11.65 2.89
N VAL A 69 1.96 -12.37 1.76
CA VAL A 69 3.19 -12.79 1.07
C VAL A 69 3.41 -11.95 -0.18
N LEU A 70 4.47 -11.15 -0.25
CA LEU A 70 4.84 -10.38 -1.45
C LEU A 70 5.97 -11.07 -2.23
N ASP A 71 6.07 -10.78 -3.53
CA ASP A 71 7.27 -11.10 -4.29
C ASP A 71 8.47 -10.30 -3.76
N GLU A 72 9.68 -10.86 -3.86
CA GLU A 72 10.89 -10.22 -3.33
C GLU A 72 11.21 -8.90 -4.04
N ASP A 73 10.97 -8.83 -5.35
CA ASP A 73 11.14 -7.62 -6.14
C ASP A 73 10.16 -6.53 -5.72
N ASP A 74 8.87 -6.87 -5.56
CA ASP A 74 7.83 -5.94 -5.10
C ASP A 74 8.15 -5.40 -3.71
N PHE A 75 8.54 -6.30 -2.80
CA PHE A 75 8.98 -5.92 -1.46
C PHE A 75 10.16 -4.95 -1.48
N THR A 76 11.18 -5.25 -2.28
CA THR A 76 12.39 -4.42 -2.40
C THR A 76 12.05 -3.05 -2.98
N LYS A 77 11.16 -3.00 -3.97
CA LYS A 77 10.67 -1.75 -4.57
C LYS A 77 9.90 -0.91 -3.54
N LEU A 78 8.95 -1.50 -2.83
CA LEU A 78 8.20 -0.81 -1.76
C LEU A 78 9.13 -0.26 -0.68
N LYS A 79 10.15 -1.03 -0.26
CA LYS A 79 11.16 -0.56 0.69
C LYS A 79 11.94 0.63 0.13
N SER A 80 12.34 0.58 -1.14
CA SER A 80 13.08 1.68 -1.77
C SER A 80 12.25 2.97 -1.87
N ILE A 81 10.93 2.86 -2.10
CA ILE A 81 10.00 3.98 -2.09
C ILE A 81 9.94 4.61 -0.70
N TYR A 82 9.78 3.79 0.34
CA TYR A 82 9.77 4.30 1.72
C TYR A 82 11.07 5.03 2.09
N GLN A 83 12.21 4.52 1.65
CA GLN A 83 13.51 5.12 1.93
C GLN A 83 13.82 6.36 1.06
N ASN A 84 12.97 6.67 0.07
CA ASN A 84 13.16 7.84 -0.76
C ASN A 84 12.89 9.12 0.06
N GLN A 85 13.96 9.88 0.30
CA GLN A 85 13.93 11.12 1.09
C GLN A 85 13.02 12.21 0.50
N SER A 86 12.60 12.08 -0.76
CA SER A 86 11.69 13.02 -1.42
C SER A 86 10.24 12.92 -0.93
N TYR A 87 9.86 11.80 -0.28
CA TYR A 87 8.48 11.54 0.14
C TYR A 87 8.22 11.81 1.63
N GLU A 88 9.21 12.31 2.37
CA GLU A 88 9.10 12.76 3.77
C GLU A 88 8.28 11.81 4.68
N PHE A 89 8.42 10.49 4.50
CA PHE A 89 7.74 9.52 5.35
C PHE A 89 8.22 9.64 6.81
N GLU A 90 7.30 9.50 7.76
CA GLU A 90 7.63 9.37 9.18
C GLU A 90 8.47 8.12 9.42
N GLU A 91 9.40 8.17 10.37
CA GLU A 91 10.20 7.01 10.77
C GLU A 91 9.34 5.98 11.51
N TYR A 92 9.38 4.74 11.05
CA TYR A 92 8.75 3.57 11.68
C TYR A 92 9.79 2.64 12.32
N ASP A 93 9.40 1.97 13.40
CA ASP A 93 10.28 1.10 14.19
C ASP A 93 10.50 -0.29 13.57
N SER A 94 9.74 -0.66 12.53
CA SER A 94 9.83 -1.97 11.89
C SER A 94 9.67 -1.91 10.38
N GLU A 95 10.38 -2.79 9.68
CA GLU A 95 10.27 -2.95 8.23
C GLU A 95 8.84 -3.29 7.80
N GLU A 96 8.11 -4.07 8.60
CA GLU A 96 6.71 -4.41 8.32
C GLU A 96 5.82 -3.14 8.29
N GLU A 97 6.08 -2.17 9.16
CA GLU A 97 5.37 -0.89 9.20
C GLU A 97 5.78 0.03 8.04
N GLU A 98 7.06 0.03 7.65
CA GLU A 98 7.56 0.76 6.46
C GLU A 98 6.84 0.27 5.18
N ILE A 99 6.77 -1.04 5.01
CA ILE A 99 6.07 -1.66 3.87
C ILE A 99 4.55 -1.44 3.99
N SER A 100 3.99 -1.55 5.19
CA SER A 100 2.58 -1.22 5.40
C SER A 100 2.27 0.24 5.07
N LYS A 101 3.17 1.17 5.35
CA LYS A 101 3.01 2.58 5.00
C LYS A 101 2.90 2.78 3.49
N THR A 102 3.78 2.17 2.71
CA THR A 102 3.75 2.30 1.24
C THR A 102 2.52 1.65 0.63
N ILE A 103 2.11 0.47 1.12
CA ILE A 103 0.87 -0.18 0.68
C ILE A 103 -0.36 0.66 1.02
N ARG A 104 -0.41 1.28 2.21
CA ARG A 104 -1.50 2.20 2.57
C ARG A 104 -1.59 3.39 1.62
N CYS A 105 -0.46 3.97 1.18
CA CYS A 105 -0.44 5.02 0.17
C CYS A 105 -1.04 4.54 -1.15
N ILE A 106 -0.67 3.35 -1.63
CA ILE A 106 -1.24 2.74 -2.84
C ILE A 106 -2.75 2.56 -2.70
N LEU A 107 -3.24 2.03 -1.58
CA LEU A 107 -4.69 1.85 -1.37
C LEU A 107 -5.45 3.20 -1.32
N ASN A 108 -4.84 4.24 -0.75
CA ASN A 108 -5.41 5.59 -0.78
C ASN A 108 -5.46 6.15 -2.20
N PHE A 109 -4.42 5.90 -3.01
CA PHE A 109 -4.38 6.27 -4.41
C PHE A 109 -5.47 5.54 -5.20
N VAL A 110 -5.64 4.22 -5.01
CA VAL A 110 -6.70 3.43 -5.64
C VAL A 110 -8.09 3.96 -5.30
N ASP A 111 -8.36 4.31 -4.03
CA ASP A 111 -9.67 4.86 -3.66
C ASP A 111 -9.90 6.25 -4.27
N TYR A 112 -8.84 7.04 -4.45
CA TYR A 112 -8.92 8.37 -5.04
C TYR A 112 -9.03 8.37 -6.56
N GLN A 113 -8.26 7.52 -7.23
CA GLN A 113 -8.20 7.37 -8.69
C GLN A 113 -8.38 5.89 -9.07
N PRO A 114 -9.59 5.34 -8.94
CA PRO A 114 -9.86 3.92 -9.14
C PRO A 114 -9.62 3.44 -10.58
N ASP A 115 -9.52 4.35 -11.54
CA ASP A 115 -9.27 4.04 -12.96
C ASP A 115 -7.80 4.24 -13.37
N ALA A 116 -6.93 4.73 -12.45
CA ALA A 116 -5.52 4.97 -12.74
C ALA A 116 -4.68 3.69 -12.72
N LEU A 117 -5.15 2.64 -12.07
CA LEU A 117 -4.50 1.33 -12.00
C LEU A 117 -5.34 0.29 -12.74
N SER A 118 -4.67 -0.54 -13.55
CA SER A 118 -5.31 -1.66 -14.25
C SER A 118 -5.38 -2.88 -13.32
N LEU A 119 -6.45 -2.95 -12.53
CA LEU A 119 -6.71 -4.02 -11.53
C LEU A 119 -7.55 -5.18 -12.08
#